data_AF-A0A485LG22-F1
#
_entry.id   AF-A0A485LG22-F1
#
_cell.length_a   1.000
_cell.length_b   1.000
_cell.length_c   1.000
_cell.angle_alpha   90.00
_cell.angle_beta   90.00
_cell.angle_gamma   90.00
#
_symmetry.space_group_name_H-M   'P 1'
#
loop_
_entity.id
_entity.type
_entity.pdbx_description
1 polymer ?
#
loop_
_entity_poly.entity_id
_entity_poly.type
_entity_poly.pdbx_seq_one_letter_code
_entity_poly.pdbx_strand_id
1 'polypeptide(L)'
;MAEKREYGDEIMEEAEAAITRGKTGRPPAAVRAHYDETGRMKNASTALLVCKFCHKEVAGRAVSLEGHLKKCPNAPDEVRPPKIDKKERLPQSMPTTGPVKAEVKQAMKKLCTVTSTMETKFKNLIVPKLNSIQSLHLMMRDKRSTHLQFKQHADRLMRLLAEEALATCAMEFATVWTPGGMEYSGMRPNSNVCVVPIERSGDSLLEQVMQCDPAVSVGKLLIEHDETSPEKTPMLFYSKLPPRMPSFDRVLLLEPTLATGGSSIVAIQLLIDAGVEERNIVLVNVVSCPIGLTAVFQMYPTVKIITTAIDPELNSNLDTSPGLGDFGDRYFNTAQGRKTLGHSRPPVVGAVDEYSIV
;
A
#
# COMPACT_ATOMS: atom_id res chain seq x y z
N MET A 1 -19.91 -48.85 -30.82
CA MET A 1 -19.23 -47.57 -30.53
C MET A 1 -20.29 -46.49 -30.53
N ALA A 2 -20.73 -46.09 -29.34
CA ALA A 2 -21.77 -45.09 -29.13
C ALA A 2 -21.13 -43.93 -28.37
N GLU A 3 -21.20 -42.75 -28.98
CA GLU A 3 -20.64 -41.49 -28.47
C GLU A 3 -21.43 -40.99 -27.26
N LYS A 4 -20.68 -40.53 -26.24
CA LYS A 4 -21.18 -39.68 -25.16
C LYS A 4 -21.54 -38.31 -25.73
N ARG A 5 -22.79 -37.87 -25.54
CA ARG A 5 -23.17 -36.45 -25.57
C ARG A 5 -23.67 -36.07 -24.19
N GLU A 6 -23.10 -35.01 -23.64
CA GLU A 6 -23.36 -34.51 -22.29
C GLU A 6 -24.68 -33.74 -22.22
N TYR A 7 -25.30 -33.83 -21.05
CA TYR A 7 -26.64 -33.37 -20.72
C TYR A 7 -26.65 -31.84 -20.54
N GLY A 8 -27.39 -31.10 -21.37
CA GLY A 8 -27.53 -29.66 -21.20
C GLY A 8 -28.14 -28.87 -22.36
N ASP A 9 -28.09 -29.40 -23.59
CA ASP A 9 -28.46 -28.61 -24.78
C ASP A 9 -29.95 -28.72 -25.19
N GLU A 10 -30.70 -29.71 -24.70
CA GLU A 10 -32.07 -29.96 -25.17
C GLU A 10 -33.16 -29.16 -24.43
N ILE A 11 -32.85 -28.45 -23.34
CA ILE A 11 -33.85 -27.65 -22.60
C ILE A 11 -33.92 -26.20 -23.10
N MET A 12 -32.98 -25.78 -23.95
CA MET A 12 -32.88 -24.39 -24.41
C MET A 12 -33.73 -24.09 -25.66
N GLU A 13 -34.16 -25.09 -26.42
CA GLU A 13 -34.91 -24.84 -27.67
C GLU A 13 -36.43 -24.68 -27.44
N GLU A 14 -37.00 -25.29 -26.40
CA GLU A 14 -38.43 -25.15 -26.08
C GLU A 14 -38.75 -23.91 -25.22
N ALA A 15 -37.75 -23.30 -24.56
CA ALA A 15 -37.96 -22.13 -23.69
C ALA A 15 -37.92 -20.78 -24.43
N GLU A 16 -37.39 -20.72 -25.66
CA GLU A 16 -37.34 -19.47 -26.45
C GLU A 16 -38.68 -19.07 -27.08
N ALA A 17 -39.66 -19.99 -27.16
CA ALA A 17 -40.92 -19.74 -27.84
C ALA A 17 -41.97 -18.94 -27.02
N ALA A 18 -41.74 -18.66 -25.73
CA ALA A 18 -42.76 -18.10 -24.85
C ALA A 18 -42.31 -16.92 -23.97
N ILE A 19 -41.41 -16.05 -24.44
CA ILE A 19 -41.09 -14.78 -23.75
C ILE A 19 -41.62 -13.60 -24.56
N THR A 20 -42.72 -13.02 -24.08
CA THR A 20 -43.30 -11.78 -24.61
C THR A 20 -42.29 -10.63 -24.49
N ARG A 21 -41.94 -10.05 -25.64
CA ARG A 21 -41.02 -8.90 -25.76
C ARG A 21 -41.56 -7.70 -24.96
N GLY A 22 -40.79 -7.22 -23.99
CA GLY A 22 -41.05 -5.96 -23.30
C GLY A 22 -40.87 -4.73 -24.22
N LYS A 23 -41.47 -3.59 -23.84
CA LYS A 23 -41.62 -2.34 -24.62
C LYS A 23 -40.34 -1.67 -25.15
N THR A 24 -39.15 -2.20 -24.89
CA THR A 24 -37.86 -1.63 -25.33
C THR A 24 -37.11 -2.48 -26.34
N GLY A 25 -37.64 -3.64 -26.76
CA GLY A 25 -37.11 -4.42 -27.88
C GLY A 25 -35.68 -4.97 -27.73
N ARG A 26 -35.04 -4.86 -26.55
CA ARG A 26 -33.75 -5.51 -26.26
C ARG A 26 -33.95 -6.87 -25.56
N PRO A 27 -33.19 -7.91 -25.93
CA PRO A 27 -33.18 -9.15 -25.17
C PRO A 27 -32.62 -8.91 -23.75
N PRO A 28 -33.13 -9.62 -22.71
CA PRO A 28 -32.58 -9.52 -21.36
C PRO A 28 -31.12 -10.00 -21.34
N ALA A 29 -30.27 -9.30 -20.58
CA ALA A 29 -28.86 -9.64 -20.46
C ALA A 29 -28.68 -11.02 -19.80
N ALA A 30 -27.77 -11.84 -20.32
CA ALA A 30 -27.45 -13.15 -19.76
C ALA A 30 -26.92 -13.02 -18.32
N VAL A 31 -27.53 -13.77 -17.39
CA VAL A 31 -27.16 -13.78 -15.97
C VAL A 31 -25.92 -14.67 -15.79
N ARG A 32 -24.81 -14.12 -15.26
CA ARG A 32 -23.65 -14.89 -14.79
C ARG A 32 -23.61 -14.89 -13.27
N ALA A 33 -23.63 -16.07 -12.66
CA ALA A 33 -23.46 -16.23 -11.21
C ALA A 33 -21.99 -16.54 -10.87
N HIS A 34 -21.46 -15.85 -9.86
CA HIS A 34 -20.14 -16.14 -9.28
C HIS A 34 -20.31 -16.65 -7.84
N TYR A 35 -19.68 -17.79 -7.55
CA TYR A 35 -19.62 -18.39 -6.21
C TYR A 35 -18.18 -18.30 -5.68
N ASP A 36 -18.03 -18.07 -4.37
CA ASP A 36 -16.73 -18.25 -3.71
C ASP A 36 -16.50 -19.71 -3.31
N GLU A 37 -15.26 -20.04 -2.91
CA GLU A 37 -14.81 -21.38 -2.54
C GLU A 37 -15.54 -21.97 -1.31
N THR A 38 -16.34 -21.17 -0.60
CA THR A 38 -17.22 -21.63 0.49
C THR A 38 -18.66 -21.87 0.05
N GLY A 39 -18.94 -21.73 -1.25
CA GLY A 39 -20.26 -21.88 -1.84
C GLY A 39 -21.20 -20.68 -1.61
N ARG A 40 -20.68 -19.53 -1.16
CA ARG A 40 -21.49 -18.32 -0.94
C ARG A 40 -21.51 -17.44 -2.19
N MET A 41 -22.70 -17.06 -2.60
CA MET A 41 -22.96 -16.19 -3.76
C MET A 41 -22.84 -14.71 -3.34
N LYS A 42 -22.04 -13.92 -4.05
CA LYS A 42 -21.97 -12.45 -3.84
C LYS A 42 -23.17 -11.76 -4.50
N ASN A 43 -23.75 -10.81 -3.79
CA ASN A 43 -25.02 -10.12 -4.09
C ASN A 43 -25.22 -9.79 -5.59
N ALA A 44 -26.18 -10.45 -6.23
CA ALA A 44 -26.71 -10.05 -7.52
C ALA A 44 -27.96 -9.18 -7.32
N SER A 45 -27.91 -7.96 -7.84
CA SER A 45 -29.07 -7.08 -7.99
C SER A 45 -30.12 -7.71 -8.90
N THR A 46 -31.37 -7.77 -8.42
CA THR A 46 -32.61 -8.05 -9.19
C THR A 46 -32.63 -9.35 -9.99
N ALA A 47 -32.40 -10.50 -9.32
CA ALA A 47 -32.86 -11.79 -9.82
C ALA A 47 -34.26 -12.11 -9.25
N LEU A 48 -35.22 -12.44 -10.13
CA LEU A 48 -36.50 -13.02 -9.74
C LEU A 48 -36.26 -14.45 -9.24
N LEU A 49 -36.34 -14.68 -7.93
CA LEU A 49 -36.16 -16.01 -7.35
C LEU A 49 -37.52 -16.67 -7.17
N VAL A 50 -37.76 -17.85 -7.74
CA VAL A 50 -39.00 -18.62 -7.49
C VAL A 50 -38.72 -19.66 -6.41
N CYS A 51 -39.57 -19.70 -5.38
CA CYS A 51 -39.45 -20.72 -4.34
C CYS A 51 -39.78 -22.10 -4.91
N LYS A 52 -38.83 -23.03 -4.88
CA LYS A 52 -39.01 -24.39 -5.44
C LYS A 52 -40.10 -25.22 -4.72
N PHE A 53 -40.52 -24.82 -3.51
CA PHE A 53 -41.47 -25.59 -2.69
C PHE A 53 -42.92 -25.11 -2.81
N CYS A 54 -43.14 -23.82 -3.05
CA CYS A 54 -44.49 -23.26 -3.22
C CYS A 54 -44.70 -22.57 -4.57
N HIS A 55 -43.68 -22.58 -5.43
CA HIS A 55 -43.66 -21.98 -6.77
C HIS A 55 -44.05 -20.50 -6.82
N LYS A 56 -43.97 -19.78 -5.68
CA LYS A 56 -44.21 -18.34 -5.61
C LYS A 56 -42.93 -17.57 -5.94
N GLU A 57 -43.08 -16.51 -6.71
CA GLU A 57 -42.03 -15.54 -6.97
C GLU A 57 -41.67 -14.78 -5.69
N VAL A 58 -40.38 -14.75 -5.38
CA VAL A 58 -39.75 -14.09 -4.25
C VAL A 58 -38.90 -12.96 -4.82
N ALA A 59 -39.58 -11.92 -5.33
CA ALA A 59 -38.93 -10.69 -5.79
C ALA A 59 -39.74 -9.45 -5.39
N GLY A 60 -39.04 -8.35 -5.15
CA GLY A 60 -39.62 -7.01 -5.33
C GLY A 60 -39.97 -6.18 -4.09
N ARG A 61 -40.10 -6.71 -2.88
CA ARG A 61 -40.21 -5.88 -1.66
C ARG A 61 -39.64 -6.59 -0.44
N ALA A 62 -38.49 -6.12 0.08
CA ALA A 62 -37.95 -6.34 1.43
C ALA A 62 -37.92 -7.77 2.03
N VAL A 63 -38.20 -8.83 1.27
CA VAL A 63 -38.23 -10.22 1.75
C VAL A 63 -37.07 -10.97 1.13
N SER A 64 -36.07 -11.30 1.95
CA SER A 64 -35.01 -12.23 1.57
C SER A 64 -35.59 -13.64 1.37
N LEU A 65 -34.97 -14.45 0.52
CA LEU A 65 -35.34 -15.86 0.30
C LEU A 65 -35.41 -16.64 1.63
N GLU A 66 -34.48 -16.35 2.56
CA GLU A 66 -34.51 -16.90 3.92
C GLU A 66 -35.77 -16.52 4.71
N GLY A 67 -36.24 -15.27 4.59
CA GLY A 67 -37.46 -14.81 5.23
C GLY A 67 -38.72 -15.50 4.68
N HIS A 68 -38.73 -15.77 3.36
CA HIS A 68 -39.80 -16.53 2.72
C HIS A 68 -39.79 -18.00 3.17
N LEU A 69 -38.63 -18.68 3.15
CA LEU A 69 -38.51 -20.10 3.52
C LEU A 69 -38.94 -20.39 4.96
N LYS A 70 -38.74 -19.46 5.91
CA LYS A 70 -39.27 -19.59 7.28
C LYS A 70 -40.79 -19.73 7.35
N LYS A 71 -41.51 -19.09 6.42
CA LYS A 71 -42.98 -19.01 6.40
C LYS A 71 -43.61 -19.81 5.26
N CYS A 72 -42.81 -20.47 4.43
CA CYS A 72 -43.29 -21.24 3.30
C CYS A 72 -44.05 -22.47 3.81
N PRO A 73 -45.32 -22.68 3.41
CA PRO A 73 -46.14 -23.78 3.94
C PRO A 73 -45.59 -25.15 3.55
N ASN A 74 -44.96 -25.24 2.37
CA ASN A 74 -44.51 -26.50 1.78
C ASN A 74 -42.99 -26.73 1.90
N ALA A 75 -42.26 -25.86 2.60
CA ALA A 75 -40.81 -26.04 2.78
C ALA A 75 -40.54 -27.09 3.89
N PRO A 76 -39.76 -28.15 3.62
CA PRO A 76 -39.34 -29.11 4.64
C PRO A 76 -38.47 -28.42 5.71
N ASP A 77 -38.48 -28.95 6.94
CA ASP A 77 -37.82 -28.28 8.08
C ASP A 77 -36.30 -28.16 7.92
N GLU A 78 -35.67 -29.08 7.18
CA GLU A 78 -34.25 -29.09 6.88
C GLU A 78 -33.76 -27.88 6.07
N VAL A 79 -34.63 -27.32 5.23
CA VAL A 79 -34.33 -26.12 4.42
C VAL A 79 -34.83 -24.83 5.06
N ARG A 80 -35.49 -24.92 6.22
CA ARG A 80 -35.86 -23.72 6.99
C ARG A 80 -34.62 -23.21 7.73
N PRO A 81 -34.33 -21.90 7.68
CA PRO A 81 -33.21 -21.36 8.42
C PRO A 81 -33.38 -21.66 9.91
N PRO A 82 -32.33 -22.12 10.61
CA PRO A 82 -32.41 -22.51 12.00
C PRO A 82 -32.96 -21.36 12.86
N LYS A 83 -33.85 -21.69 13.82
CA LYS A 83 -34.34 -20.74 14.83
C LYS A 83 -33.19 -20.44 15.79
N ILE A 84 -32.45 -19.38 15.53
CA ILE A 84 -31.41 -18.91 16.45
C ILE A 84 -32.10 -18.16 17.59
N ASP A 85 -32.11 -18.74 18.78
CA ASP A 85 -32.39 -18.01 20.02
C ASP A 85 -31.28 -16.97 20.24
N LYS A 86 -31.68 -15.73 20.56
CA LYS A 86 -30.80 -14.55 20.63
C LYS A 86 -29.63 -14.64 21.64
N LYS A 87 -29.46 -15.75 22.35
CA LYS A 87 -28.42 -15.94 23.37
C LYS A 87 -27.21 -16.77 22.93
N GLU A 88 -27.24 -17.47 21.80
CA GLU A 88 -26.12 -18.32 21.36
C GLU A 88 -25.72 -18.04 19.90
N ARG A 89 -25.21 -16.83 19.64
CA ARG A 89 -24.36 -16.58 18.46
C ARG A 89 -22.92 -16.48 18.91
N LEU A 90 -22.06 -17.33 18.34
CA LEU A 90 -20.63 -17.06 18.17
C LEU A 90 -20.47 -15.62 17.63
N PRO A 91 -19.51 -14.82 18.13
CA PRO A 91 -19.50 -13.38 17.89
C PRO A 91 -19.25 -13.07 16.41
N GLN A 92 -20.33 -12.87 15.66
CA GLN A 92 -20.33 -12.01 14.50
C GLN A 92 -20.01 -10.60 14.99
N SER A 93 -19.09 -9.91 14.30
CA SER A 93 -18.75 -8.51 14.57
C SER A 93 -20.01 -7.72 14.90
N MET A 94 -20.08 -7.20 16.13
CA MET A 94 -21.22 -6.40 16.57
C MET A 94 -21.46 -5.26 15.56
N PRO A 95 -22.72 -4.90 15.26
CA PRO A 95 -22.97 -3.57 14.75
C PRO A 95 -22.53 -2.62 15.87
N THR A 96 -21.39 -1.97 15.70
CA THR A 96 -20.88 -0.98 16.66
C THR A 96 -21.79 0.24 16.60
N THR A 97 -22.95 0.22 17.22
CA THR A 97 -23.69 1.43 17.58
C THR A 97 -23.33 1.73 19.03
N GLY A 98 -22.18 2.39 19.23
CA GLY A 98 -21.56 2.67 20.53
C GLY A 98 -20.17 3.33 20.39
N PRO A 99 -19.55 3.76 21.51
CA PRO A 99 -18.36 4.64 21.60
C PRO A 99 -17.17 4.23 20.71
N VAL A 100 -17.01 2.94 20.40
CA VAL A 100 -15.99 2.43 19.48
C VAL A 100 -16.08 3.02 18.06
N LYS A 101 -17.29 3.30 17.53
CA LYS A 101 -17.41 4.03 16.24
C LYS A 101 -16.98 5.48 16.36
N ALA A 102 -17.22 6.12 17.51
CA ALA A 102 -16.82 7.50 17.73
C ALA A 102 -15.30 7.63 17.87
N GLU A 103 -14.66 6.71 18.61
CA GLU A 103 -13.21 6.64 18.79
C GLU A 103 -12.48 6.35 17.47
N VAL A 104 -12.95 5.37 16.69
CA VAL A 104 -12.38 5.08 15.35
C VAL A 104 -12.54 6.28 14.42
N LYS A 105 -13.72 6.91 14.42
CA LYS A 105 -13.98 8.12 13.62
C LYS A 105 -13.10 9.29 14.09
N GLN A 106 -12.83 9.41 15.38
CA GLN A 106 -11.96 10.43 15.96
C GLN A 106 -10.48 10.18 15.61
N ALA A 107 -10.00 8.93 15.66
CA ALA A 107 -8.64 8.58 15.26
C ALA A 107 -8.41 8.80 13.76
N MET A 108 -9.35 8.39 12.90
CA MET A 108 -9.29 8.69 11.47
C MET A 108 -9.35 10.20 11.19
N LYS A 109 -10.14 10.94 11.96
CA LYS A 109 -10.18 12.40 11.88
C LYS A 109 -8.84 13.03 12.30
N LYS A 110 -8.18 12.54 13.35
CA LYS A 110 -6.84 12.99 13.80
C LYS A 110 -5.83 12.80 12.67
N LEU A 111 -5.77 11.61 12.08
CA LEU A 111 -4.84 11.30 10.97
C LEU A 111 -5.09 12.19 9.75
N CYS A 112 -6.35 12.33 9.32
CA CYS A 112 -6.72 13.19 8.19
C CYS A 112 -6.39 14.68 8.43
N THR A 113 -6.58 15.16 9.66
CA THR A 113 -6.27 16.55 10.04
C THR A 113 -4.77 16.80 9.99
N VAL A 114 -3.96 15.87 10.52
CA VAL A 114 -2.50 15.99 10.50
C VAL A 114 -1.98 16.02 9.06
N THR A 115 -2.43 15.09 8.22
CA THR A 115 -2.04 15.05 6.80
C THR A 115 -2.37 16.38 6.11
N SER A 116 -3.61 16.85 6.22
CA SER A 116 -4.04 18.10 5.57
C SER A 116 -3.24 19.32 6.07
N THR A 117 -2.89 19.34 7.36
CA THR A 117 -2.09 20.42 7.95
C THR A 117 -0.67 20.42 7.38
N MET A 118 -0.04 19.25 7.27
CA MET A 118 1.31 19.13 6.72
C MET A 118 1.36 19.43 5.22
N GLU A 119 0.40 18.94 4.43
CA GLU A 119 0.28 19.26 2.99
C GLU A 119 0.11 20.77 2.76
N THR A 120 -0.65 21.46 3.63
CA THR A 120 -0.81 22.92 3.52
C THR A 120 0.47 23.67 3.90
N LYS A 121 1.22 23.14 4.88
CA LYS A 121 2.45 23.77 5.39
C LYS A 121 3.63 23.60 4.42
N PHE A 122 3.75 22.46 3.75
CA PHE A 122 4.90 22.12 2.93
C PHE A 122 4.50 21.79 1.49
N LYS A 123 4.80 22.70 0.55
CA LYS A 123 4.48 22.53 -0.88
C LYS A 123 5.23 21.36 -1.55
N ASN A 124 6.40 21.01 -1.02
CA ASN A 124 7.24 19.93 -1.52
C ASN A 124 6.93 18.56 -0.87
N LEU A 125 5.82 18.47 -0.12
CA LEU A 125 5.32 17.23 0.46
C LEU A 125 4.21 16.64 -0.43
N ILE A 126 4.37 15.38 -0.83
CA ILE A 126 3.38 14.64 -1.61
C ILE A 126 2.86 13.48 -0.77
N VAL A 127 1.53 13.37 -0.67
CA VAL A 127 0.85 12.28 0.02
C VAL A 127 -0.17 11.63 -0.93
N PRO A 128 0.14 10.48 -1.55
CA PRO A 128 -0.76 9.86 -2.52
C PRO A 128 -2.07 9.39 -1.87
N LYS A 129 -3.21 9.77 -2.49
CA LYS A 129 -4.56 9.59 -1.93
C LYS A 129 -5.31 8.40 -2.54
N LEU A 130 -4.70 7.22 -2.55
CA LEU A 130 -5.31 5.99 -3.06
C LEU A 130 -5.99 5.20 -1.93
N ASN A 131 -7.21 4.68 -2.19
CA ASN A 131 -7.92 3.82 -1.22
C ASN A 131 -7.16 2.52 -0.92
N SER A 132 -6.41 2.02 -1.90
CA SER A 132 -5.53 0.84 -1.73
C SER A 132 -4.46 1.08 -0.67
N ILE A 133 -3.87 2.27 -0.62
CA ILE A 133 -2.86 2.65 0.38
C ILE A 133 -3.45 2.57 1.79
N GLN A 134 -4.67 3.09 2.01
CA GLN A 134 -5.32 3.02 3.32
C GLN A 134 -5.56 1.58 3.78
N SER A 135 -6.02 0.71 2.87
CA SER A 135 -6.24 -0.70 3.17
C SER A 135 -4.93 -1.43 3.48
N LEU A 136 -3.86 -1.15 2.74
CA LEU A 136 -2.54 -1.76 2.96
C LEU A 136 -1.93 -1.29 4.29
N HIS A 137 -2.05 -0.01 4.63
CA HIS A 137 -1.66 0.51 5.95
C HIS A 137 -2.37 -0.21 7.08
N LEU A 138 -3.68 -0.43 6.98
CA LEU A 138 -4.42 -1.17 8.01
C LEU A 138 -3.83 -2.58 8.21
N MET A 139 -3.56 -3.30 7.13
CA MET A 139 -3.00 -4.65 7.19
C MET A 139 -1.56 -4.66 7.73
N MET A 140 -0.74 -3.69 7.33
CA MET A 140 0.63 -3.55 7.82
C MET A 140 0.67 -3.18 9.31
N ARG A 141 -0.28 -2.38 9.80
CA ARG A 141 -0.34 -1.95 11.20
C ARG A 141 -0.85 -3.02 12.16
N ASP A 142 -1.50 -4.08 11.65
CA ASP A 142 -2.00 -5.16 12.50
C ASP A 142 -0.83 -5.93 13.14
N LYS A 143 -0.65 -5.78 14.46
CA LYS A 143 0.34 -6.51 15.26
C LYS A 143 0.20 -8.02 15.17
N ARG A 144 -1.00 -8.54 14.82
CA ARG A 144 -1.26 -9.98 14.68
C ARG A 144 -0.77 -10.54 13.34
N SER A 145 -0.38 -9.69 12.40
CA SER A 145 0.13 -10.14 11.10
C SER A 145 1.47 -10.86 11.28
N THR A 146 1.61 -11.99 10.58
CA THR A 146 2.88 -12.71 10.46
C THR A 146 3.89 -11.91 9.64
N HIS A 147 5.18 -12.24 9.75
CA HIS A 147 6.22 -11.60 8.93
C HIS A 147 5.90 -11.64 7.43
N LEU A 148 5.40 -12.79 6.94
CA LEU A 148 5.07 -12.99 5.53
C LEU A 148 3.91 -12.10 5.09
N GLN A 149 2.84 -12.03 5.90
CA GLN A 149 1.71 -11.13 5.62
C GLN A 149 2.17 -9.67 5.61
N PHE A 150 2.99 -9.26 6.59
CA PHE A 150 3.54 -7.91 6.62
C PHE A 150 4.35 -7.61 5.36
N LYS A 151 5.31 -8.48 4.99
CA LYS A 151 6.14 -8.33 3.78
C LYS A 151 5.27 -8.22 2.52
N GLN A 152 4.28 -9.10 2.35
CA GLN A 152 3.36 -9.07 1.20
C GLN A 152 2.59 -7.74 1.09
N HIS A 153 2.10 -7.20 2.21
CA HIS A 153 1.39 -5.92 2.21
C HIS A 153 2.34 -4.74 2.02
N ALA A 154 3.52 -4.79 2.63
CA ALA A 154 4.57 -3.80 2.49
C ALA A 154 5.05 -3.72 1.04
N ASP A 155 5.36 -4.84 0.39
CA ASP A 155 5.82 -4.88 -1.01
C ASP A 155 4.77 -4.27 -1.95
N ARG A 156 3.49 -4.61 -1.75
CA ARG A 156 2.40 -4.03 -2.53
C ARG A 156 2.27 -2.52 -2.34
N LEU A 157 2.43 -2.03 -1.12
CA LEU A 157 2.37 -0.59 -0.84
C LEU A 157 3.59 0.13 -1.41
N MET A 158 4.78 -0.41 -1.18
CA MET A 158 6.04 0.14 -1.65
C MET A 158 6.14 0.14 -3.17
N ARG A 159 5.51 -0.82 -3.88
CA ARG A 159 5.39 -0.78 -5.34
C ARG A 159 4.58 0.41 -5.84
N LEU A 160 3.44 0.72 -5.19
CA LEU A 160 2.67 1.92 -5.51
C LEU A 160 3.46 3.20 -5.24
N LEU A 161 4.20 3.22 -4.13
CA LEU A 161 5.05 4.34 -3.75
C LEU A 161 6.24 4.53 -4.71
N ALA A 162 6.86 3.44 -5.16
CA ALA A 162 7.96 3.46 -6.12
C ALA A 162 7.53 4.04 -7.47
N GLU A 163 6.37 3.63 -7.98
CA GLU A 163 5.79 4.21 -9.21
C GLU A 163 5.54 5.71 -9.05
N GLU A 164 4.98 6.15 -7.92
CA GLU A 164 4.76 7.59 -7.66
C GLU A 164 6.08 8.37 -7.57
N ALA A 165 7.10 7.78 -6.93
CA ALA A 165 8.41 8.41 -6.80
C ALA A 165 9.10 8.56 -8.17
N LEU A 166 9.07 7.53 -9.01
CA LEU A 166 9.61 7.57 -10.37
C LEU A 166 8.82 8.52 -11.27
N ALA A 167 7.49 8.55 -11.16
CA ALA A 167 6.64 9.50 -11.88
C ALA A 167 6.97 10.96 -11.51
N THR A 168 7.26 11.20 -10.22
CA THR A 168 7.70 12.52 -9.73
C THR A 168 9.08 12.94 -10.26
N CYS A 169 9.88 11.96 -10.73
CA CYS A 169 11.16 12.16 -11.37
C CYS A 169 11.07 12.37 -12.89
N ALA A 170 9.93 12.06 -13.53
CA ALA A 170 9.75 12.19 -14.97
C ALA A 170 9.67 13.66 -15.40
N MET A 171 10.51 14.04 -16.37
CA MET A 171 10.72 15.46 -16.74
C MET A 171 10.42 15.76 -18.22
N GLU A 172 10.24 14.76 -19.08
CA GLU A 172 10.29 14.97 -20.53
C GLU A 172 8.97 14.63 -21.23
N PHE A 173 8.48 15.56 -22.04
CA PHE A 173 7.45 15.27 -23.05
C PHE A 173 8.10 14.58 -24.25
N ALA A 174 7.48 13.52 -24.73
CA ALA A 174 7.93 12.81 -25.92
C ALA A 174 6.73 12.43 -26.80
N THR A 175 6.95 12.49 -28.10
CA THR A 175 6.03 12.00 -29.11
C THR A 175 6.61 10.73 -29.73
N VAL A 176 5.78 9.71 -29.86
CA VAL A 176 6.12 8.45 -30.51
C VAL A 176 5.15 8.17 -31.64
N TRP A 177 5.58 7.37 -32.62
CA TRP A 177 4.72 6.88 -33.68
C TRP A 177 4.13 5.54 -33.24
N THR A 178 2.81 5.46 -33.21
CA THR A 178 2.11 4.20 -32.94
C THR A 178 2.32 3.22 -34.10
N PRO A 179 2.13 1.90 -33.89
CA PRO A 179 2.19 0.93 -34.98
C PRO A 179 1.21 1.22 -36.15
N GLY A 180 0.15 2.00 -35.90
CA GLY A 180 -0.80 2.46 -36.92
C GLY A 180 -0.37 3.71 -37.68
N GLY A 181 0.86 4.22 -37.45
CA GLY A 181 1.37 5.42 -38.10
C GLY A 181 0.78 6.73 -37.57
N MET A 182 0.06 6.70 -36.44
CA MET A 182 -0.44 7.91 -35.78
C MET A 182 0.54 8.36 -34.70
N GLU A 183 0.73 9.68 -34.57
CA GLU A 183 1.51 10.25 -33.46
C GLU A 183 0.75 10.11 -32.13
N TYR A 184 1.50 9.79 -31.06
CA TYR A 184 1.01 9.78 -29.68
C TYR A 184 2.00 10.54 -28.80
N SER A 185 1.50 11.56 -28.09
CA SER A 185 2.31 12.41 -27.22
C SER A 185 1.99 12.12 -25.76
N GLY A 186 3.03 11.98 -24.95
CA GLY A 186 2.93 11.71 -23.51
C GLY A 186 4.20 12.10 -22.77
N MET A 187 4.34 11.60 -21.54
CA MET A 187 5.55 11.78 -20.73
C MET A 187 6.45 10.55 -20.84
N ARG A 188 7.76 10.79 -20.93
CA ARG A 188 8.78 9.75 -20.86
C ARG A 188 9.39 9.71 -19.45
N PRO A 189 9.65 8.52 -18.89
CA PRO A 189 10.40 8.38 -17.64
C PRO A 189 11.80 8.99 -17.74
N ASN A 190 12.30 9.53 -16.64
CA ASN A 190 13.68 9.99 -16.56
C ASN A 190 14.62 8.79 -16.44
N SER A 191 15.60 8.68 -17.35
CA SER A 191 16.56 7.56 -17.37
C SER A 191 17.81 7.80 -16.50
N ASN A 192 17.95 9.00 -15.94
CA ASN A 192 19.13 9.44 -15.22
C ASN A 192 18.81 9.65 -13.73
N VAL A 193 18.39 8.57 -13.09
CA VAL A 193 17.98 8.53 -11.67
C VAL A 193 18.96 7.66 -10.87
N CYS A 194 19.37 8.17 -9.72
CA CYS A 194 20.09 7.40 -8.71
C CYS A 194 19.18 7.08 -7.51
N VAL A 195 19.32 5.89 -6.94
CA VAL A 195 18.56 5.41 -5.79
C VAL A 195 19.53 5.10 -4.67
N VAL A 196 19.27 5.63 -3.48
CA VAL A 196 20.13 5.50 -2.30
C VAL A 196 19.27 5.07 -1.12
N PRO A 197 19.16 3.77 -0.80
CA PRO A 197 18.58 3.32 0.45
C PRO A 197 19.46 3.64 1.67
N ILE A 198 18.79 3.99 2.77
CA ILE A 198 19.37 3.94 4.11
C ILE A 198 19.14 2.52 4.66
N GLU A 199 20.23 1.79 4.82
CA GLU A 199 20.23 0.43 5.34
C GLU A 199 19.78 0.41 6.81
N ARG A 200 19.09 -0.64 7.26
CA ARG A 200 18.71 -1.86 6.51
C ARG A 200 17.36 -1.75 5.82
N SER A 201 16.45 -0.95 6.38
CA SER A 201 15.04 -0.98 5.98
C SER A 201 14.79 -0.29 4.63
N GLY A 202 15.67 0.62 4.19
CA GLY A 202 15.63 1.22 2.85
C GLY A 202 15.74 0.21 1.71
N ASP A 203 16.46 -0.90 1.92
CA ASP A 203 16.66 -1.94 0.89
C ASP A 203 15.35 -2.61 0.46
N SER A 204 14.35 -2.65 1.35
CA SER A 204 13.03 -3.18 0.98
C SER A 204 12.30 -2.29 -0.03
N LEU A 205 12.50 -0.98 0.01
CA LEU A 205 11.99 -0.06 -1.01
C LEU A 205 12.83 -0.12 -2.28
N LEU A 206 14.16 -0.28 -2.15
CA LEU A 206 15.07 -0.40 -3.31
C LEU A 206 14.63 -1.55 -4.21
N GLU A 207 14.34 -2.72 -3.63
CA GLU A 207 13.83 -3.87 -4.38
C GLU A 207 12.59 -3.48 -5.19
N GLN A 208 11.72 -2.65 -4.63
CA GLN A 208 10.52 -2.23 -5.34
C GLN A 208 10.81 -1.25 -6.48
N VAL A 209 11.70 -0.28 -6.26
CA VAL A 209 12.11 0.66 -7.31
C VAL A 209 12.78 -0.07 -8.47
N MET A 210 13.68 -1.02 -8.20
CA MET A 210 14.40 -1.77 -9.25
C MET A 210 13.49 -2.66 -10.09
N GLN A 211 12.40 -3.16 -9.52
CA GLN A 211 11.38 -3.90 -10.30
C GLN A 211 10.54 -2.98 -11.20
N CYS A 212 10.44 -1.67 -10.88
CA CYS A 212 9.79 -0.67 -11.75
C CYS A 212 10.75 -0.16 -12.83
N ASP A 213 11.98 0.16 -12.43
CA ASP A 213 13.05 0.60 -13.32
C ASP A 213 14.38 -0.11 -12.97
N PRO A 214 14.78 -1.14 -13.74
CA PRO A 214 16.01 -1.88 -13.49
C PRO A 214 17.28 -1.12 -13.90
N ALA A 215 17.18 0.02 -14.60
CA ALA A 215 18.32 0.78 -15.11
C ALA A 215 18.89 1.79 -14.10
N VAL A 216 18.22 1.99 -12.96
CA VAL A 216 18.65 2.96 -11.94
C VAL A 216 20.03 2.65 -11.38
N SER A 217 20.82 3.69 -11.14
CA SER A 217 22.10 3.56 -10.42
C SER A 217 21.88 3.50 -8.92
N VAL A 218 22.61 2.65 -8.20
CA VAL A 218 22.38 2.43 -6.76
C VAL A 218 23.59 2.86 -5.92
N GLY A 219 23.34 3.72 -4.92
CA GLY A 219 24.24 3.97 -3.80
C GLY A 219 23.75 3.29 -2.53
N LYS A 220 24.59 3.09 -1.53
CA LYS A 220 24.20 2.50 -0.24
C LYS A 220 24.77 3.29 0.92
N LEU A 221 23.93 3.58 1.91
CA LEU A 221 24.30 4.25 3.15
C LEU A 221 23.90 3.38 4.34
N LEU A 222 24.79 3.18 5.30
CA LEU A 222 24.48 2.58 6.60
C LEU A 222 24.59 3.66 7.67
N ILE A 223 23.44 4.04 8.22
CA ILE A 223 23.34 5.02 9.30
C ILE A 223 22.67 4.32 10.47
N GLU A 224 23.33 4.31 11.62
CA GLU A 224 22.81 3.70 12.85
C GLU A 224 22.82 4.74 13.97
N HIS A 225 21.88 4.63 14.91
CA HIS A 225 21.77 5.59 16.00
C HIS A 225 22.66 5.13 17.15
N ASP A 226 23.35 6.08 17.79
CA ASP A 226 24.06 5.81 19.03
C ASP A 226 23.07 5.55 20.15
N GLU A 227 22.87 4.27 20.50
CA GLU A 227 21.97 3.84 21.58
C GLU A 227 22.50 4.24 22.98
N THR A 228 23.75 4.72 23.09
CA THR A 228 24.28 5.26 24.36
C THR A 228 23.90 6.72 24.58
N SER A 229 23.57 7.45 23.50
CA SER A 229 23.11 8.83 23.57
C SER A 229 21.60 8.89 23.84
N PRO A 230 21.14 9.69 24.82
CA PRO A 230 19.71 9.88 25.05
C PRO A 230 18.99 10.52 23.85
N GLU A 231 19.74 11.22 22.98
CA GLU A 231 19.23 11.85 21.77
C GLU A 231 19.16 10.89 20.57
N LYS A 232 19.69 9.65 20.72
CA LYS A 232 19.84 8.67 19.64
C LYS A 232 20.52 9.31 18.41
N THR A 233 21.71 9.87 18.60
CA THR A 233 22.39 10.62 17.53
C THR A 233 22.72 9.70 16.34
N PRO A 234 22.38 10.07 15.09
CA PRO A 234 22.68 9.26 13.91
C PRO A 234 24.19 9.29 13.59
N MET A 235 24.77 8.12 13.33
CA MET A 235 26.17 7.95 12.96
C MET A 235 26.29 7.21 11.63
N LEU A 236 27.14 7.72 10.73
CA LEU A 236 27.46 7.07 9.46
C LEU A 236 28.50 5.95 9.68
N PHE A 237 28.17 4.73 9.31
CA PHE A 237 29.07 3.57 9.39
C PHE A 237 29.59 3.12 8.04
N TYR A 238 28.82 3.31 6.97
CA TYR A 238 29.22 2.94 5.61
C TYR A 238 28.57 3.86 4.58
N SER A 239 29.33 4.24 3.56
CA SER A 239 28.84 4.97 2.41
C SER A 239 29.53 4.46 1.15
N LYS A 240 28.74 4.15 0.13
CA LYS A 240 29.23 3.87 -1.22
C LYS A 240 28.25 4.42 -2.23
N LEU A 241 28.63 5.53 -2.84
CA LEU A 241 27.84 6.24 -3.84
C LEU A 241 28.44 6.03 -5.24
N PRO A 242 27.62 6.10 -6.32
CA PRO A 242 28.13 6.16 -7.68
C PRO A 242 29.13 7.33 -7.87
N PRO A 243 30.18 7.19 -8.70
CA PRO A 243 31.24 8.19 -8.83
C PRO A 243 30.81 9.52 -9.47
N ARG A 244 29.62 9.58 -10.07
CA ARG A 244 29.11 10.77 -10.78
C ARG A 244 27.81 11.29 -10.15
N MET A 245 27.78 11.45 -8.82
CA MET A 245 26.59 11.94 -8.11
C MET A 245 26.00 13.24 -8.69
N PRO A 246 26.80 14.27 -9.05
CA PRO A 246 26.26 15.53 -9.56
C PRO A 246 25.59 15.42 -10.94
N SER A 247 25.85 14.34 -11.70
CA SER A 247 25.28 14.18 -13.03
C SER A 247 23.86 13.61 -13.03
N PHE A 248 23.36 13.08 -11.91
CA PHE A 248 22.00 12.56 -11.84
C PHE A 248 20.98 13.70 -11.73
N ASP A 249 19.94 13.64 -12.55
CA ASP A 249 18.86 14.63 -12.53
C ASP A 249 17.99 14.50 -11.26
N ARG A 250 17.91 13.29 -10.71
CA ARG A 250 17.16 12.97 -9.49
C ARG A 250 17.89 11.92 -8.66
N VAL A 251 17.84 12.10 -7.33
CA VAL A 251 18.32 11.11 -6.36
C VAL A 251 17.18 10.73 -5.42
N LEU A 252 16.74 9.47 -5.49
CA LEU A 252 15.73 8.90 -4.60
C LEU A 252 16.41 8.39 -3.31
N LEU A 253 16.21 9.09 -2.20
CA LEU A 253 16.65 8.64 -0.88
C LEU A 253 15.54 7.79 -0.25
N LEU A 254 15.82 6.51 0.02
CA LEU A 254 14.79 5.56 0.47
C LEU A 254 14.90 5.25 1.96
N GLU A 255 13.83 5.54 2.70
CA GLU A 255 13.72 5.23 4.13
C GLU A 255 12.25 4.97 4.50
N PRO A 256 11.84 3.73 4.83
CA PRO A 256 10.42 3.43 5.04
C PRO A 256 9.76 4.25 6.16
N THR A 257 10.51 4.66 7.19
CA THR A 257 9.95 5.35 8.37
C THR A 257 10.70 6.64 8.65
N LEU A 258 10.02 7.78 8.51
CA LEU A 258 10.55 9.10 8.87
C LEU A 258 10.02 9.51 10.26
N ALA A 259 10.76 9.14 11.31
CA ALA A 259 10.39 9.43 12.70
C ALA A 259 10.86 10.82 13.15
N THR A 260 12.08 10.93 13.69
CA THR A 260 12.71 12.21 14.08
C THR A 260 13.36 12.94 12.91
N GLY A 261 13.65 12.22 11.82
CA GLY A 261 14.34 12.76 10.64
C GLY A 261 15.87 12.77 10.72
N GLY A 262 16.46 12.35 11.85
CA GLY A 262 17.91 12.42 12.05
C GLY A 262 18.73 11.66 11.00
N SER A 263 18.36 10.41 10.69
CA SER A 263 19.05 9.60 9.69
C SER A 263 18.93 10.19 8.28
N SER A 264 17.72 10.62 7.89
CA SER A 264 17.47 11.27 6.61
C SER A 264 18.25 12.57 6.47
N ILE A 265 18.36 13.35 7.55
CA ILE A 265 19.12 14.60 7.57
C ILE A 265 20.60 14.37 7.30
N VAL A 266 21.20 13.37 7.95
CA VAL A 266 22.61 12.98 7.72
C VAL A 266 22.80 12.49 6.29
N ALA A 267 21.87 11.65 5.80
CA ALA A 267 21.93 11.16 4.43
C ALA A 267 21.81 12.27 3.38
N ILE A 268 20.89 13.23 3.56
CA ILE A 268 20.74 14.39 2.68
C ILE A 268 22.02 15.22 2.68
N GLN A 269 22.63 15.47 3.85
CA GLN A 269 23.90 16.19 3.92
C GLN A 269 24.99 15.48 3.10
N LEU A 270 25.13 14.17 3.25
CA LEU A 270 26.13 13.39 2.50
C LEU A 270 25.92 13.44 0.99
N LEU A 271 24.67 13.48 0.53
CA LEU A 271 24.37 13.63 -0.90
C LEU A 271 24.73 15.04 -1.40
N ILE A 272 24.45 16.07 -0.60
CA ILE A 272 24.83 17.46 -0.92
C ILE A 272 26.35 17.61 -0.95
N ASP A 273 27.06 17.03 0.02
CA ASP A 273 28.53 17.01 0.07
C ASP A 273 29.14 16.26 -1.12
N ALA A 274 28.43 15.25 -1.64
CA ALA A 274 28.77 14.56 -2.89
C ALA A 274 28.39 15.36 -4.16
N GLY A 275 27.89 16.59 -4.01
CA GLY A 275 27.58 17.53 -5.10
C GLY A 275 26.19 17.39 -5.72
N VAL A 276 25.26 16.67 -5.07
CA VAL A 276 23.86 16.63 -5.48
C VAL A 276 23.17 17.92 -5.07
N GLU A 277 22.49 18.59 -6.00
CA GLU A 277 21.67 19.75 -5.64
C GLU A 277 20.48 19.34 -4.77
N GLU A 278 20.21 20.10 -3.69
CA GLU A 278 19.14 19.82 -2.73
C GLU A 278 17.77 19.57 -3.39
N ARG A 279 17.41 20.39 -4.39
CA ARG A 279 16.16 20.28 -5.17
C ARG A 279 16.03 19.00 -6.00
N ASN A 280 17.13 18.28 -6.23
CA ASN A 280 17.16 17.03 -6.99
C ASN A 280 16.98 15.81 -6.08
N ILE A 281 17.00 15.99 -4.76
CA ILE A 281 16.79 14.92 -3.79
C ILE A 281 15.29 14.74 -3.55
N VAL A 282 14.85 13.48 -3.62
CA VAL A 282 13.48 13.06 -3.30
C VAL A 282 13.57 12.00 -2.20
N LEU A 283 13.11 12.35 -1.00
CA LEU A 283 13.00 11.42 0.12
C LEU A 283 11.69 10.65 0.02
N VAL A 284 11.77 9.31 0.03
CA VAL A 284 10.64 8.40 -0.18
C VAL A 284 10.39 7.55 1.06
N ASN A 285 9.20 7.68 1.64
CA ASN A 285 8.84 7.05 2.92
C ASN A 285 7.49 6.31 2.87
N VAL A 286 7.35 5.24 3.63
CA VAL A 286 6.05 4.57 3.85
C VAL A 286 5.23 5.35 4.88
N VAL A 287 5.82 5.69 6.02
CA VAL A 287 5.17 6.45 7.08
C VAL A 287 6.09 7.56 7.57
N SER A 288 5.51 8.73 7.85
CA SER A 288 6.23 9.89 8.38
C SER A 288 5.56 10.44 9.63
N CYS A 289 6.27 11.29 10.37
CA CYS A 289 5.74 12.06 11.49
C CYS A 289 5.95 13.57 11.26
N PRO A 290 5.05 14.46 11.72
CA PRO A 290 5.23 15.91 11.64
C PRO A 290 6.56 16.42 12.20
N ILE A 291 7.09 15.76 13.23
CA ILE A 291 8.38 16.10 13.85
C ILE A 291 9.50 15.92 12.83
N GLY A 292 9.64 14.72 12.24
CA GLY A 292 10.66 14.44 11.22
C GLY A 292 10.47 15.25 9.94
N LEU A 293 9.23 15.39 9.46
CA LEU A 293 8.93 16.23 8.29
C LEU A 293 9.38 17.68 8.51
N THR A 294 9.04 18.25 9.67
CA THR A 294 9.41 19.64 9.99
C THR A 294 10.92 19.78 10.11
N ALA A 295 11.61 18.83 10.76
CA ALA A 295 13.07 18.86 10.89
C ALA A 295 13.77 18.85 9.52
N VAL A 296 13.37 17.93 8.64
CA VAL A 296 13.94 17.83 7.28
C VAL A 296 13.69 19.11 6.49
N PHE A 297 12.44 19.59 6.42
CA PHE A 297 12.12 20.81 5.65
C PHE A 297 12.70 22.10 6.22
N GLN A 298 12.98 22.15 7.53
CA GLN A 298 13.66 23.31 8.14
C GLN A 298 15.12 23.40 7.70
N MET A 299 15.79 22.26 7.58
CA MET A 299 17.19 22.21 7.15
C MET A 299 17.33 22.26 5.63
N TYR A 300 16.45 21.56 4.93
CA TYR A 300 16.52 21.38 3.47
C TYR A 300 15.15 21.67 2.84
N PRO A 301 14.80 22.96 2.68
CA PRO A 301 13.45 23.39 2.27
C PRO A 301 13.07 23.03 0.82
N THR A 302 14.05 22.77 -0.05
CA THR A 302 13.84 22.47 -1.48
C THR A 302 13.79 20.98 -1.80
N VAL A 303 14.14 20.12 -0.84
CA VAL A 303 14.00 18.66 -0.96
C VAL A 303 12.53 18.32 -1.14
N LYS A 304 12.25 17.28 -1.93
CA LYS A 304 10.89 16.75 -2.06
C LYS A 304 10.72 15.55 -1.15
N ILE A 305 9.58 15.43 -0.48
CA ILE A 305 9.25 14.26 0.35
C ILE A 305 7.97 13.63 -0.17
N ILE A 306 7.99 12.31 -0.40
CA ILE A 306 6.83 11.52 -0.77
C ILE A 306 6.57 10.50 0.34
N THR A 307 5.40 10.57 0.97
CA THR A 307 5.03 9.63 2.05
C THR A 307 3.61 9.11 1.89
N THR A 308 3.37 7.84 2.19
CA THR A 308 2.02 7.25 2.03
C THR A 308 1.11 7.44 3.26
N ALA A 309 1.68 7.78 4.42
CA ALA A 309 0.94 8.13 5.63
C ALA A 309 1.73 9.12 6.50
N ILE A 310 1.01 9.87 7.33
CA ILE A 310 1.57 10.77 8.34
C ILE A 310 0.91 10.45 9.68
N ASP A 311 1.70 9.92 10.60
CA ASP A 311 1.29 9.61 11.96
C ASP A 311 1.42 10.86 12.84
N PRO A 312 0.48 11.09 13.78
CA PRO A 312 0.39 12.35 14.50
C PRO A 312 1.56 12.65 15.45
N GLU A 313 2.15 11.62 16.04
CA GLU A 313 3.10 11.80 17.14
C GLU A 313 4.15 10.68 17.17
N LEU A 314 5.20 10.91 17.97
CA LEU A 314 6.16 9.88 18.33
C LEU A 314 5.83 9.34 19.74
N ASN A 315 6.14 8.08 19.99
CA ASN A 315 6.06 7.48 21.32
C ASN A 315 7.33 7.82 22.15
N SER A 316 7.41 7.33 23.39
CA SER A 316 8.56 7.54 24.28
C SER A 316 9.88 6.95 23.76
N ASN A 317 9.83 6.01 22.82
CA ASN A 317 10.99 5.38 22.20
C ASN A 317 11.42 6.11 20.91
N LEU A 318 10.74 7.20 20.55
CA LEU A 318 10.91 7.96 19.31
C LEU A 318 10.41 7.22 18.05
N ASP A 319 9.54 6.23 18.18
CA ASP A 319 8.87 5.59 17.05
C ASP A 319 7.58 6.32 16.69
N THR A 320 7.16 6.24 15.43
CA THR A 320 5.87 6.79 14.99
C THR A 320 4.68 6.12 15.72
N SER A 321 3.63 6.89 16.01
CA SER A 321 2.42 6.43 16.72
C SER A 321 1.16 6.92 15.98
N PRO A 322 0.21 6.02 15.58
CA PRO A 322 0.10 4.62 16.00
C PRO A 322 1.14 3.65 15.42
N GLY A 323 1.92 4.08 14.43
CA GLY A 323 3.12 3.41 13.97
C GLY A 323 2.93 2.11 13.23
N LEU A 324 4.06 1.49 12.88
CA LEU A 324 4.17 0.16 12.29
C LEU A 324 5.03 -0.79 13.15
N GLY A 325 5.53 -0.35 14.30
CA GLY A 325 6.67 -0.97 14.98
C GLY A 325 7.96 -0.79 14.18
N ASP A 326 9.00 -1.56 14.51
CA ASP A 326 10.23 -1.57 13.73
C ASP A 326 9.98 -2.20 12.35
N PHE A 327 10.06 -1.38 11.30
CA PHE A 327 9.78 -1.81 9.94
C PHE A 327 10.77 -2.89 9.48
N GLY A 328 12.06 -2.69 9.75
CA GLY A 328 13.12 -3.61 9.30
C GLY A 328 12.97 -4.98 9.93
N ASP A 329 12.70 -5.04 11.24
CA ASP A 329 12.54 -6.30 11.97
C ASP A 329 11.30 -7.07 11.53
N ARG A 330 10.20 -6.38 11.23
CA ARG A 330 8.98 -7.02 10.72
C ARG A 330 9.14 -7.49 9.28
N TYR A 331 9.87 -6.73 8.46
CA TYR A 331 10.08 -7.03 7.04
C TYR A 331 11.08 -8.17 6.83
N PHE A 332 12.24 -8.11 7.49
CA PHE A 332 13.31 -9.10 7.37
C PHE A 332 13.22 -10.23 8.39
N ASN A 333 12.18 -10.25 9.23
CA ASN A 333 11.95 -11.27 10.25
C ASN A 333 13.10 -11.35 11.28
N THR A 334 13.62 -10.19 11.72
CA THR A 334 14.75 -10.08 12.66
C THR A 334 14.35 -9.67 14.08
N ALA A 335 13.07 -9.77 14.44
CA ALA A 335 12.51 -9.36 15.73
C ALA A 335 12.96 -10.19 16.97
N GLN A 336 14.17 -10.73 16.99
CA GLN A 336 14.81 -11.27 18.18
C GLN A 336 15.50 -10.13 18.93
N GLY A 337 15.36 -10.06 20.26
CA GLY A 337 15.80 -8.92 21.08
C GLY A 337 17.18 -8.40 20.69
N ARG A 338 17.30 -7.08 20.50
CA ARG A 338 18.52 -6.37 20.09
C ARG A 338 19.74 -6.95 20.82
N LYS A 339 20.57 -7.72 20.13
CA LYS A 339 21.90 -8.09 20.63
C LYS A 339 22.78 -6.88 20.40
N THR A 340 23.14 -6.17 21.47
CA THR A 340 24.18 -5.15 21.41
C THR A 340 25.48 -5.84 20.99
N LEU A 341 25.88 -5.67 19.73
CA LEU A 341 27.23 -6.01 19.32
C LEU A 341 28.16 -5.06 20.09
N GLY A 342 28.99 -5.62 20.97
CA GLY A 342 29.98 -4.86 21.72
C GLY A 342 30.82 -4.04 20.75
N HIS A 343 30.79 -2.72 20.90
CA HIS A 343 31.50 -1.79 20.03
C HIS A 343 33.00 -1.82 20.32
N SER A 344 33.73 -2.78 19.75
CA SER A 344 35.15 -2.53 19.47
C SER A 344 35.21 -1.71 18.17
N ARG A 345 35.46 -0.41 18.29
CA ARG A 345 35.73 0.49 17.16
C ARG A 345 36.76 -0.17 16.23
N PRO A 346 36.45 -0.46 14.95
CA PRO A 346 37.51 -0.63 13.98
C PRO A 346 38.19 0.74 13.78
N PRO A 347 39.52 0.78 13.57
CA PRO A 347 40.24 2.03 13.40
C PRO A 347 39.67 2.81 12.22
N VAL A 348 39.49 4.11 12.42
CA VAL A 348 39.18 5.09 11.38
C VAL A 348 40.29 4.98 10.33
N VAL A 349 39.98 4.41 9.16
CA VAL A 349 40.87 4.54 8.00
C VAL A 349 40.72 5.97 7.53
N GLY A 350 41.69 6.80 7.92
CA GLY A 350 41.75 8.20 7.57
C GLY A 350 42.10 8.42 6.10
N ALA A 351 41.89 9.69 5.73
CA ALA A 351 42.42 10.37 4.57
C ALA A 351 42.01 9.84 3.19
N VAL A 352 41.21 10.68 2.53
CA VAL A 352 41.18 10.88 1.09
C VAL A 352 42.63 10.96 0.60
N ASP A 353 43.08 9.95 -0.13
CA ASP A 353 44.25 10.10 -0.99
C ASP A 353 43.75 10.35 -2.41
N GLU A 354 44.24 11.45 -2.96
CA GLU A 354 44.26 11.78 -4.37
C GLU A 354 44.86 10.65 -5.22
N TYR A 355 44.85 10.90 -6.53
CA TYR A 355 45.39 10.10 -7.63
C TYR A 355 44.39 9.15 -8.28
N SER A 356 44.32 9.03 -9.61
CA SER A 356 44.74 9.83 -10.76
C SER A 356 44.30 8.97 -11.95
N ILE A 357 43.90 9.63 -13.02
CA ILE A 357 43.67 9.01 -14.33
C ILE A 357 44.89 8.18 -14.73
N VAL A 358 44.68 6.89 -15.04
CA VAL A 358 45.32 6.19 -16.18
C VAL A 358 44.30 5.24 -16.80
#